data_AF-A0A1M3PXQ8-F1
#
_entry.id   AF-A0A1M3PXQ8-F1
#
_cell.length_a   1.000
_cell.length_b   1.000
_cell.length_c   1.000
_cell.angle_alpha   90.00
_cell.angle_beta   90.00
_cell.angle_gamma   90.00
#
_symmetry.space_group_name_H-M   'P 1'
#
loop_
_entity.id
_entity.type
_entity.pdbx_description
1 polymer ?
#
loop_
_entity_poly.entity_id
_entity_poly.type
_entity_poly.pdbx_seq_one_letter_code
_entity_poly.pdbx_strand_id
1 'polypeptide(L)' 'MHTDVPSLSYVNGWVVEKLSSRLRAHTAECVMETFGISINTWTKMKKGLPIRRSVAERLLERVDPYL' A
#
# COMPACT_ATOMS: atom_id res chain seq x y z
N MET A 1 10.97 4.03 -26.92
CA MET A 1 9.97 3.80 -25.86
C MET A 1 10.68 3.13 -24.70
N HIS A 2 11.06 3.87 -23.65
CA HIS A 2 11.62 3.25 -22.44
C HIS A 2 10.46 2.53 -21.73
N THR A 3 10.39 1.21 -21.87
CA THR A 3 9.57 0.39 -20.97
C THR A 3 10.25 0.43 -19.62
N ASP A 4 9.85 1.37 -18.77
CA ASP A 4 10.25 1.44 -17.37
C ASP A 4 9.87 0.11 -16.72
N VAL A 5 10.85 -0.76 -16.49
CA VAL A 5 10.62 -2.02 -15.79
C VAL A 5 10.14 -1.63 -14.40
N PRO A 6 8.91 -1.95 -14.00
CA PRO A 6 8.36 -1.43 -12.76
C PRO A 6 9.19 -1.95 -11.59
N SER A 7 9.98 -1.05 -10.98
CA SER A 7 10.70 -1.33 -9.75
C SER A 7 9.71 -1.80 -8.70
N LEU A 8 10.02 -2.92 -8.05
CA LEU A 8 9.18 -3.54 -7.02
C LEU A 8 9.71 -3.20 -5.64
N SER A 9 8.81 -3.09 -4.66
CA SER A 9 9.13 -2.81 -3.27
C SER A 9 8.28 -3.67 -2.34
N TYR A 10 8.89 -4.13 -1.26
CA TYR A 10 8.22 -4.86 -0.19
C TYR A 10 7.85 -3.88 0.93
N VAL A 11 6.66 -4.06 1.50
CA VAL A 11 6.22 -3.32 2.69
C VAL A 11 6.39 -4.23 3.89
N ASN A 12 7.01 -3.73 4.96
CA ASN A 12 7.21 -4.50 6.17
C ASN A 12 5.87 -4.86 6.82
N GLY A 13 5.75 -6.09 7.35
CA GLY A 13 4.55 -6.56 8.03
C GLY A 13 4.08 -5.65 9.17
N TRP A 14 4.98 -5.05 9.95
CA TRP A 14 4.57 -4.13 11.03
C TRP A 14 3.86 -2.87 10.49
N VAL A 15 4.26 -2.39 9.31
CA VAL A 15 3.60 -1.27 8.64
C VAL A 15 2.21 -1.70 8.21
N VAL A 16 2.08 -2.90 7.65
CA VAL A 16 0.78 -3.45 7.25
C VAL A 16 -0.16 -3.55 8.45
N GLU A 17 0.31 -4.01 9.61
CA GLU A 17 -0.50 -4.06 10.84
C GLU A 17 -0.92 -2.66 11.32
N LYS A 18 0.01 -1.69 11.37
CA LYS A 18 -0.33 -0.30 11.71
C LYS A 18 -1.39 0.27 10.75
N LEU A 19 -1.24 0.05 9.45
CA LEU A 19 -2.22 0.49 8.45
C LEU A 19 -3.57 -0.24 8.63
N SER A 20 -3.53 -1.55 8.92
CA SER A 20 -4.74 -2.36 9.12
C SER A 20 -5.59 -1.80 10.26
N SER A 21 -4.97 -1.37 11.37
CA SER A 21 -5.66 -0.77 12.53
C SER A 21 -6.40 0.54 12.22
N ARG A 22 -6.12 1.18 11.09
CA ARG A 22 -6.72 2.46 10.68
C ARG A 22 -7.89 2.30 9.73
N LEU A 23 -8.01 1.13 9.10
CA LEU A 23 -9.14 0.86 8.23
C LEU A 23 -10.38 0.64 9.10
N ARG A 24 -11.40 1.48 8.91
CA ARG A 24 -12.72 1.24 9.50
C ARG A 24 -13.31 -0.09 9.02
N ALA A 25 -13.03 -0.45 7.76
CA ALA A 25 -13.44 -1.72 7.17
C ALA A 25 -12.42 -2.18 6.11
N HIS A 26 -12.29 -3.49 5.91
CA HIS A 26 -11.42 -4.07 4.88
C HIS A 26 -12.12 -4.19 3.52
N THR A 27 -12.80 -3.13 3.08
CA THR A 27 -13.48 -3.06 1.79
C THR A 27 -12.66 -2.29 0.77
N ALA A 28 -12.94 -2.49 -0.52
CA ALA A 28 -12.23 -1.78 -1.58
C ALA A 28 -12.40 -0.26 -1.51
N GLU A 29 -13.60 0.19 -1.17
CA GLU A 29 -13.93 1.60 -0.97
C GLU A 29 -13.12 2.19 0.19
N CYS A 30 -13.14 1.56 1.37
CA CYS A 30 -12.45 2.09 2.55
C CYS A 30 -10.92 2.12 2.36
N VAL A 31 -10.35 1.10 1.70
CA VAL A 31 -8.90 1.08 1.37
C VAL A 31 -8.54 2.20 0.40
N MET A 32 -9.35 2.43 -0.63
CA MET A 32 -9.11 3.50 -1.60
C MET A 32 -9.27 4.88 -0.96
N GLU A 33 -10.29 5.08 -0.14
CA GLU A 33 -10.55 6.32 0.58
C GLU A 33 -9.42 6.64 1.58
N THR A 34 -8.99 5.65 2.36
CA THR A 34 -8.00 5.85 3.44
C THR A 34 -6.56 5.97 2.91
N PHE A 35 -6.19 5.17 1.91
CA PHE A 35 -4.79 5.04 1.47
C PHE A 35 -4.55 5.45 0.00
N GLY A 36 -5.62 5.61 -0.78
CA GLY A 36 -5.51 5.89 -2.22
C GLY A 36 -4.84 4.77 -3.01
N ILE A 37 -5.01 3.52 -2.57
CA ILE A 37 -4.55 2.31 -3.25
C ILE A 37 -5.72 1.35 -3.49
N SER A 38 -5.59 0.47 -4.47
CA SER A 38 -6.62 -0.56 -4.72
C SER A 38 -6.59 -1.66 -3.68
N ILE A 39 -7.74 -2.34 -3.48
CA ILE A 39 -7.85 -3.53 -2.62
C ILE A 39 -6.88 -4.65 -3.01
N ASN A 40 -6.56 -4.76 -4.30
CA ASN A 40 -5.58 -5.74 -4.79
C ASN A 40 -4.17 -5.42 -4.31
N THR A 41 -3.79 -4.13 -4.31
CA THR A 41 -2.50 -3.67 -3.77
C THR A 41 -2.43 -3.94 -2.28
N TRP A 42 -3.49 -3.60 -1.54
CA TRP A 42 -3.60 -3.88 -0.11
C TRP A 42 -3.49 -5.39 0.19
N THR A 43 -4.17 -6.22 -0.59
CA THR A 43 -4.11 -7.68 -0.45
C THR A 43 -2.71 -8.23 -0.73
N LYS A 44 -1.96 -7.65 -1.69
CA LYS A 44 -0.56 -8.01 -1.93
C LYS A 44 0.30 -7.69 -0.71
N MET A 45 0.16 -6.50 -0.15
CA MET A 45 0.90 -6.08 1.06
C MET A 45 0.61 -7.02 2.24
N LYS A 46 -0.66 -7.35 2.50
CA LYS A 46 -1.05 -8.32 3.54
C LYS A 46 -0.45 -9.72 3.35
N LYS A 47 -0.20 -10.11 2.10
CA LYS A 47 0.42 -11.41 1.75
C LYS A 47 1.95 -11.35 1.72
N GLY A 48 2.56 -10.20 2.04
CA GLY A 48 4.01 -10.01 1.92
C GLY A 48 4.51 -9.97 0.47
N LEU A 49 3.61 -9.75 -0.50
CA LEU A 49 3.95 -9.68 -1.91
C LEU A 49 4.40 -8.28 -2.30
N PRO A 50 5.33 -8.15 -3.26
CA PRO A 50 5.82 -6.85 -3.68
C PRO A 50 4.75 -6.04 -4.42
N ILE A 51 4.81 -4.73 -4.24
CA ILE A 51 4.03 -3.73 -4.97
C ILE A 51 4.96 -2.86 -5.81
N ARG A 52 4.40 -2.08 -6.74
CA ARG A 52 5.22 -1.12 -7.51
C ARG A 52 5.79 -0.06 -6.57
N ARG A 53 7.06 0.29 -6.77
CA ARG A 53 7.76 1.31 -6.00
C ARG A 53 7.00 2.64 -5.96
N SER A 54 6.51 3.11 -7.10
CA SER A 54 5.71 4.35 -7.18
C SER A 54 4.38 4.28 -6.41
N VAL A 55 3.88 3.09 -6.09
CA VAL A 55 2.71 2.93 -5.21
C VAL A 55 3.13 2.96 -3.74
N ALA A 56 4.26 2.35 -3.40
CA ALA A 56 4.82 2.43 -2.05
C ALA A 56 5.21 3.87 -1.67
N GLU A 57 5.83 4.62 -2.58
CA GLU A 57 6.20 6.03 -2.38
C GLU A 57 4.96 6.90 -2.12
N ARG A 58 3.92 6.79 -2.96
CA ARG A 58 2.65 7.51 -2.75
C ARG A 58 1.91 7.09 -1.49
N LEU A 59 2.05 5.82 -1.09
CA LEU A 59 1.48 5.35 0.17
C LEU A 59 2.22 6.03 1.33
N LEU A 60 3.55 6.00 1.32
CA LEU A 60 4.40 6.67 2.31
C LEU A 60 4.02 8.15 2.43
N GLU A 61 3.97 8.92 1.34
CA GLU A 61 3.57 10.33 1.37
C GLU A 61 2.23 10.60 2.09
N ARG A 62 1.29 9.65 2.05
CA ARG A 62 -0.02 9.75 2.72
C ARG A 62 -0.01 9.28 4.17
N VAL A 63 0.86 8.34 4.50
CA VAL A 63 0.89 7.68 5.82
C VAL A 63 2.14 8.04 6.64
N ASP A 64 3.03 8.89 6.12
CA ASP A 64 4.24 9.36 6.78
C ASP A 64 4.00 10.17 8.06
N PRO A 65 2.93 11.00 8.19
CA PRO A 65 2.65 11.75 9.43
C PRO A 65 2.35 10.89 10.68
N TYR A 66 2.48 9.58 10.54
CA TYR A 66 1.75 8.57 11.27
C TYR A 66 2.54 7.26 11.45
N LEU A 67 3.63 7.09 10.71
CA LEU A 67 4.55 5.97 10.83
C LEU A 67 5.61 6.26 11.87
#